data_AF-A0A223V2Q6-F1
#
_entry.id   AF-A0A223V2Q6-F1
#
_cell.length_a   1.000
_cell.length_b   1.000
_cell.length_c   1.000
_cell.angle_alpha   90.00
_cell.angle_beta   90.00
_cell.angle_gamma   90.00
#
_symmetry.space_group_name_H-M   'P 1'
#
loop_
_entity.id
_entity.type
_entity.pdbx_description
1 polymer ?
#
loop_
_entity_poly.entity_id
_entity_poly.type
_entity_poly.pdbx_seq_one_letter_code
_entity_poly.pdbx_strand_id
1 'polypeptide(L)' 'MVNESANSTVIRRAGGNELTFLHKNIKSLVSSQTSLMPEYEQALSPEDCADLISWIKESLTIR' A
#
# COMPACT_ATOMS: atom_id res chain seq x y z
N MET A 1 -4.73 2.24 -0.94
CA MET A 1 -3.83 3.12 -0.16
C MET A 1 -4.10 2.90 1.32
N VAL A 2 -3.06 2.67 2.10
CA VAL A 2 -3.13 2.62 3.56
C VAL A 2 -2.92 4.05 4.07
N ASN A 3 -3.80 4.53 4.94
CA ASN A 3 -3.65 5.84 5.58
C ASN A 3 -3.23 5.61 7.03
N GLU A 4 -2.09 6.16 7.43
CA GLU A 4 -1.55 6.01 8.78
C GLU A 4 -1.62 7.34 9.53
N SER A 5 -2.17 7.28 10.74
CA SER A 5 -2.16 8.36 11.72
C SER A 5 -1.42 7.88 12.96
N ALA A 6 -1.01 8.81 13.83
CA ALA A 6 -0.20 8.52 15.02
C ALA A 6 -0.78 7.44 15.95
N ASN A 7 -2.09 7.18 15.89
CA ASN A 7 -2.79 6.23 16.75
C ASN A 7 -3.52 5.11 15.99
N SER A 8 -3.54 5.15 14.65
CA SER A 8 -4.37 4.24 13.88
C SER A 8 -3.88 4.03 12.45
N THR A 9 -4.08 2.82 11.96
CA THR A 9 -3.81 2.44 10.57
C THR A 9 -5.13 2.07 9.90
N VAL A 10 -5.43 2.71 8.76
CA VAL A 10 -6.62 2.42 7.96
C VAL A 10 -6.21 1.60 6.73
N ILE A 11 -6.78 0.40 6.61
CA ILE A 11 -6.57 -0.51 5.48
C ILE A 11 -7.81 -0.52 4.61
N ARG A 12 -7.67 -0.10 3.35
CA ARG A 12 -8.72 -0.20 2.34
C ARG A 12 -8.62 -1.54 1.62
N ARG A 13 -9.66 -2.37 1.70
CA ARG A 13 -9.78 -3.64 0.97
C ARG A 13 -10.39 -3.42 -0.42
N ALA A 14 -10.22 -4.41 -1.28
CA ALA A 14 -10.92 -4.47 -2.56
C ALA A 14 -12.45 -4.35 -2.34
N GLY A 15 -13.12 -3.57 -3.19
CA GLY A 15 -14.55 -3.27 -3.05
C GLY A 15 -14.87 -2.04 -2.18
N GLY A 16 -13.87 -1.24 -1.78
CA GLY A 16 -14.09 0.05 -1.10
C GLY A 16 -14.31 -0.04 0.41
N ASN A 17 -14.23 -1.24 0.99
CA ASN A 17 -14.37 -1.43 2.44
C ASN A 17 -13.12 -0.93 3.17
N GLU A 18 -13.31 -0.10 4.20
CA GLU A 18 -12.23 0.42 5.03
C GLU A 18 -12.23 -0.26 6.41
N LEU A 19 -11.04 -0.66 6.86
CA LEU A 19 -10.82 -1.23 8.19
C LEU A 19 -9.85 -0.35 8.96
N THR A 20 -10.30 0.16 10.10
CA THR A 20 -9.49 1.00 10.98
C THR A 20 -8.97 0.17 12.14
N PHE A 21 -7.65 0.08 12.27
CA PHE A 21 -6.96 -0.59 13.37
C PHE A 21 -6.30 0.44 14.27
N LEU A 22 -6.65 0.44 15.56
CA LEU A 22 -5.94 1.23 16.56
C LEU A 22 -4.58 0.59 16.84
N HIS A 23 -3.52 1.38 16.93
CA HIS A 23 -2.16 0.86 17.16
C HIS A 23 -2.03 0.04 18.44
N LYS A 24 -2.74 0.44 19.50
CA LYS A 24 -2.80 -0.33 20.76
C LYS A 24 -3.32 -1.77 20.59
N ASN A 25 -4.06 -2.04 19.52
CA ASN A 25 -4.63 -3.35 19.20
C ASN A 25 -3.78 -4.12 18.19
N ILE A 26 -2.68 -3.53 17.68
CA ILE A 26 -1.74 -4.18 16.75
C ILE A 26 -0.66 -4.87 17.57
N LYS A 27 -0.64 -6.20 17.55
CA LYS A 27 0.34 -7.00 18.30
C LYS A 27 1.73 -6.99 17.63
N SER A 28 1.76 -7.04 16.30
CA SER A 28 2.98 -6.95 15.49
C SER A 28 2.64 -6.54 14.06
N LEU A 29 3.58 -5.83 13.41
CA LEU A 29 3.52 -5.49 11.99
C LEU A 29 4.87 -5.89 11.39
N VAL A 30 4.83 -6.77 10.39
CA VAL A 30 6.03 -7.36 9.79
C VAL A 30 5.94 -7.21 8.28
N SER A 31 7.04 -6.79 7.64
CA SER A 31 7.12 -6.80 6.19
C SER A 31 7.04 -8.24 5.69
N SER A 32 6.24 -8.48 4.66
CA SER A 32 6.07 -9.81 4.08
C SER A 32 7.37 -10.36 3.48
N GLN A 33 8.40 -9.53 3.25
CA GLN A 33 9.67 -9.81 2.55
C GLN A 33 9.53 -10.36 1.12
N THR A 34 8.34 -10.82 0.73
CA THR A 34 7.94 -11.20 -0.61
C THR A 34 7.54 -9.96 -1.37
N SER A 35 8.17 -9.73 -2.51
CA SER A 35 7.69 -8.75 -3.49
C SER A 35 6.31 -9.19 -3.97
N LEU A 36 5.36 -8.26 -4.10
CA LEU A 36 4.09 -8.52 -4.76
C LEU A 36 4.23 -8.52 -6.30
N MET A 37 5.41 -8.18 -6.83
CA MET A 37 5.70 -8.09 -8.25
C MET A 37 5.78 -9.43 -9.02
N PRO A 38 6.20 -10.59 -8.46
CA PRO A 38 6.45 -11.81 -9.25
C PRO A 38 5.25 -12.33 -10.03
N GLU A 39 4.03 -12.20 -9.49
CA GLU A 39 2.81 -12.61 -10.20
C GLU A 39 2.35 -11.58 -11.25
N TYR A 40 2.84 -10.35 -11.16
CA TYR A 40 2.50 -9.23 -12.05
C TYR A 40 3.62 -8.89 -13.04
N GLU A 41 4.74 -9.61 -13.00
CA GLU A 41 5.93 -9.37 -13.82
C GLU A 41 5.66 -9.53 -15.32
N GLN A 42 4.67 -10.36 -15.68
CA GLN A 42 4.20 -10.51 -17.06
C GLN A 42 3.03 -9.57 -17.42
N ALA A 43 2.41 -8.94 -16.41
CA ALA A 43 1.22 -8.12 -16.58
C ALA A 43 1.53 -6.63 -16.68
N LEU A 44 2.67 -6.17 -16.14
CA LEU A 44 3.16 -4.80 -16.30
C LEU A 44 4.42 -4.78 -17.16
N SER A 45 4.43 -3.95 -18.19
CA SER A 45 5.67 -3.60 -18.86
C SER A 45 6.57 -2.78 -17.93
N PRO A 46 7.89 -2.71 -18.20
CA PRO A 46 8.79 -1.83 -17.47
C PRO A 46 8.35 -0.36 -17.49
N GLU A 47 7.68 0.06 -18.56
CA GLU A 47 7.10 1.39 -18.73
C GLU A 47 5.93 1.60 -17.77
N ASP A 48 4.98 0.66 -17.72
CA ASP A 48 3.85 0.69 -16.77
C ASP A 48 4.33 0.71 -15.31
N CYS A 49 5.43 0.03 -15.01
CA CYS A 49 6.04 0.06 -13.68
C CYS A 49 6.62 1.44 -13.35
N ALA A 50 7.29 2.08 -14.31
CA ALA A 50 7.85 3.42 -14.13
C ALA A 50 6.75 4.48 -13.94
N ASP A 51 5.65 4.35 -14.68
CA ASP A 51 4.48 5.22 -14.55
C ASP A 51 3.77 5.00 -13.21
N LEU A 52 3.60 3.75 -12.79
CA LEU A 52 3.04 3.42 -11.47
C LEU A 52 3.90 4.00 -10.34
N ILE A 53 5.23 3.85 -10.41
CA ILE A 53 6.15 4.39 -9.41
C ILE A 53 6.09 5.92 -9.40
N SER A 54 6.03 6.56 -10.56
CA SER A 54 5.92 8.03 -10.68
C SER A 54 4.61 8.52 -10.06
N TRP A 55 3.49 7.87 -10.39
CA TRP A 55 2.19 8.17 -9.79
C TRP A 55 2.18 7.95 -8.27
N ILE A 56 2.79 6.87 -7.77
CA ILE A 56 2.93 6.61 -6.33
C ILE A 56 3.72 7.75 -5.64
N LYS A 57 4.81 8.22 -6.24
CA LYS A 57 5.64 9.30 -5.68
C LYS A 57 4.88 10.64 -5.63
N GLU A 58 4.13 10.95 -6.68
CA GLU A 58 3.29 12.17 -6.71
C GLU A 58 2.11 12.07 -5.73
N SER A 59 1.43 10.93 -5.70
CA SER A 59 0.28 10.69 -4.81
C SER A 59 0.65 10.53 -3.33
N LEU A 60 1.90 10.18 -3.01
CA LEU A 60 2.45 10.22 -1.65
C LEU A 60 2.96 11.61 -1.26
N THR A 61 3.25 12.48 -2.24
CA THR A 61 3.62 13.88 -2.01
C THR A 61 2.35 14.71 -1.84
N ILE A 62 1.55 14.36 -0.82
CA ILE A 62 0.41 15.16 -0.38
C ILE A 62 0.96 16.27 0.52
N ARG A 63 0.81 17.52 0.06
CA ARG A 63 0.77 18.71 0.93
C ARG A 63 -0.56 18.77 1.67
#